data_AF-A0A391NQT9-F1
#
_entry.id   AF-A0A391NQT9-F1
#
_cell.length_a   1.000
_cell.length_b   1.000
_cell.length_c   1.000
_cell.angle_alpha   90.00
_cell.angle_beta   90.00
_cell.angle_gamma   90.00
#
_symmetry.space_group_name_H-M   'P 1'
#
loop_
_entity.id
_entity.type
_entity.pdbx_description
1 polymer ?
#
loop_
_entity_poly.entity_id
_entity_poly.type
_entity_poly.pdbx_seq_one_letter_code
_entity_poly.pdbx_strand_id
1 'polypeptide(L)' 'MSFLSTIKMLLRKCTHCDKYTLKSTCPTCNKFTESAHPARFSPDDK' A
#
# COMPACT_ATOMS: atom_id res chain seq x y z
N MET A 1 -21.48 8.99 -18.20
CA MET A 1 -20.05 8.65 -18.41
C MET A 1 -19.44 8.35 -17.07
N SER A 2 -18.88 7.16 -16.95
CA SER A 2 -18.66 6.42 -15.71
C SER A 2 -17.64 7.09 -14.77
N PHE A 3 -18.12 7.72 -13.70
CA PHE A 3 -17.28 8.08 -12.55
C PHE A 3 -17.11 6.84 -11.66
N LEU A 4 -16.28 5.88 -12.10
CA LEU A 4 -15.73 4.86 -11.23
C LEU A 4 -14.74 5.55 -10.28
N SER A 5 -15.29 6.20 -9.26
CA SER A 5 -14.52 6.68 -8.11
C SER A 5 -14.15 5.46 -7.26
N THR A 6 -13.16 4.70 -7.73
CA THR A 6 -12.55 3.64 -6.91
C THR A 6 -11.81 4.33 -5.78
N ILE A 7 -12.41 4.34 -4.59
CA ILE A 7 -11.76 4.72 -3.34
C ILE A 7 -10.60 3.74 -3.13
N LYS A 8 -9.41 4.07 -3.62
CA LYS A 8 -8.20 3.26 -3.51
C LYS A 8 -7.56 3.51 -2.15
N MET A 9 -8.27 3.18 -1.06
CA MET A 9 -7.67 3.15 0.28
C MET A 9 -6.81 1.89 0.42
N LEU A 10 -5.64 1.89 -0.22
CA LEU A 10 -4.62 0.89 0.06
C LEU A 10 -4.06 1.23 1.44
N LEU A 11 -4.45 0.45 2.44
CA LEU A 11 -3.75 0.42 3.71
C LEU A 11 -2.26 0.23 3.42
N ARG A 12 -1.43 1.21 3.82
CA ARG A 12 0.01 1.16 3.61
C ARG A 12 0.66 0.72 4.91
N LYS A 13 1.70 -0.09 4.81
CA LYS A 13 2.50 -0.54 5.93
C LYS A 13 3.89 0.04 5.80
N CYS A 14 4.43 0.60 6.88
CA CYS A 14 5.83 0.98 6.91
C CYS A 14 6.68 -0.28 7.10
N THR A 15 7.64 -0.51 6.20
CA THR A 15 8.57 -1.65 6.25
C THR A 15 9.63 -1.53 7.35
N HIS A 16 9.77 -0.36 7.97
CA HIS A 16 10.77 -0.12 9.01
C HIS A 16 10.23 -0.09 10.44
N CYS A 17 8.96 0.28 10.58
CA CYS A 17 8.34 0.58 11.86
C CYS A 17 7.13 -0.32 12.12
N ASP A 18 6.74 -1.13 11.13
CA ASP A 18 5.56 -1.99 11.06
C ASP A 18 4.22 -1.28 11.34
N LYS A 19 4.23 0.05 11.43
CA LYS A 19 3.03 0.87 11.62
C LYS A 19 2.23 0.96 10.33
N TYR A 20 0.93 0.79 10.47
CA TYR A 20 -0.03 1.03 9.41
C TYR A 20 -0.33 2.52 9.30
N THR A 21 -0.42 3.01 8.06
CA THR A 21 -0.75 4.40 7.77
C THR A 21 -1.44 4.51 6.42
N LEU A 22 -2.27 5.53 6.27
CA LEU A 22 -2.87 5.89 5.00
C LEU A 22 -2.01 6.89 4.21
N LYS A 23 -1.00 7.47 4.86
CA LYS A 23 -0.06 8.42 4.24
C LYS A 23 1.04 7.67 3.49
N SER A 24 1.52 8.26 2.40
CA SER A 24 2.68 7.79 1.63
C SER A 24 3.97 7.75 2.45
N THR A 25 4.06 8.56 3.51
CA THR A 25 5.21 8.66 4.39
C THR A 25 4.81 8.35 5.83
N CYS A 26 5.62 7.55 6.53
CA CYS A 26 5.37 7.23 7.92
C CYS A 26 5.70 8.42 8.83
N PRO A 27 4.79 8.87 9.72
CA PRO A 27 5.06 10.02 10.60
C PRO A 27 6.04 9.70 11.74
N THR A 28 6.32 8.43 12.02
CA THR A 28 7.25 8.03 13.10
C THR A 28 8.70 7.95 12.61
N CYS A 29 8.91 7.48 11.38
CA CYS A 29 10.26 7.23 10.86
C CYS A 29 10.58 7.97 9.56
N ASN A 30 9.65 8.80 9.05
CA ASN A 30 9.79 9.57 7.81
C ASN A 30 10.18 8.73 6.58
N LYS A 31 9.90 7.42 6.61
CA LYS A 31 10.16 6.51 5.48
C LYS A 31 8.93 6.28 4.64
N PHE A 32 9.15 5.91 3.39
CA PHE A 32 8.10 5.56 2.44
C PHE A 32 7.34 4.32 2.93
N THR A 33 6.03 4.36 2.76
CA THR A 33 5.14 3.27 3.14
C THR A 33 4.75 2.50 1.89
N GLU A 34 4.77 1.18 1.98
CA GLU A 34 4.48 0.30 0.86
C GLU A 34 3.05 -0.22 0.99
N SER A 35 2.43 -0.59 -0.13
CA SER A 35 1.10 -1.21 -0.08
C SER A 35 1.18 -2.50 0.72
N ALA A 36 0.33 -2.65 1.73
CA ALA A 36 0.25 -3.90 2.49
C ALA A 36 -0.32 -5.06 1.65
N HIS A 37 -0.90 -4.75 0.49
CA HIS A 37 -1.31 -5.78 -0.45
C HIS A 37 -0.08 -6.48 -1.01
N PRO A 38 -0.01 -7.82 -0.92
CA PRO A 38 1.05 -8.57 -1.57
C PRO A 38 1.03 -8.29 -3.08
N ALA A 39 2.20 -8.36 -3.70
CA ALA A 39 2.29 -8.37 -5.15
C ALA A 39 1.33 -9.43 -5.69
N ARG A 40 0.64 -9.14 -6.79
CA ARG A 40 -0.22 -10.13 -7.43
C ARG A 40 0.67 -11.32 -7.81
N PHE A 41 0.47 -12.43 -7.11
CA PHE A 41 1.08 -13.71 -7.46
C PHE A 41 0.34 -14.25 -8.69
N SER A 42 1.05 -14.36 -9.81
CA SER A 42 0.57 -15.01 -11.02
C SER A 42 1.14 -16.44 -11.03
N PRO A 43 0.30 -17.49 -11.03
CA PRO A 43 0.77 -18.88 -11.06
C PRO A 43 1.32 -19.34 -12.43
N ASP A 44 1.51 -18.43 -13.40
CA ASP A 44 1.94 -18.73 -14.77
C ASP A 44 3.45 -18.53 -15.02
N ASP A 45 4.20 -18.10 -14.00
CA ASP A 45 5.68 -18.06 -14.07
C ASP A 45 6.22 -19.45 -13.68
N LYS A 46 6.57 -20.23 -14.70
CA LYS A 46 7.17 -21.58 -14.59
C LYS A 46 8.68 -21.53 -14.71
#